data_AF-A0A6A3GGN7-F1
#
_entry.id   AF-A0A6A3GGN7-F1
#
_cell.length_a   1.000
_cell.length_b   1.000
_cell.length_c   1.000
_cell.angle_alpha   90.00
_cell.angle_beta   90.00
_cell.angle_gamma   90.00
#
_symmetry.space_group_name_H-M   'P 1'
#
loop_
_entity.id
_entity.type
_entity.pdbx_description
1 polymer ?
#
loop_
_entity_poly.entity_id
_entity_poly.type
_entity_poly.pdbx_seq_one_letter_code
_entity_poly.pdbx_strand_id
1 'polypeptide(L)'
;MICCDFCDEWYHSNCVDLSPRELDGIEAFRCPRCSRRQNLYYLDKKLVRRESLGRRPALARVENCVAQMQAQLVACPPGAQELMAYIHAVKGVENDVSTFVRDFALRPFSPAAYATLDYVRTQEVAVVQLMERVTSLEVGLETAQLQLGAVHWCLRACQLVLGRNNHAPRYAHLAALLQDVRSQEPGFVFPREEYRMMQLTIAERVNKAAQWMRAAKTLEVEEWNVEKARRLQREAEELGAYLELPAAELQLVQNIAAGHVHQTVGAVDVEEEEEEEEEVIPDSPSAVAWNKQ
;
A
#
# COMPACT_ATOMS: atom_id res chain seq x y z
N MET A 1 -22.01 5.24 -1.10
CA MET A 1 -21.29 3.96 -0.90
C MET A 1 -19.89 4.11 -1.45
N ILE A 2 -18.96 3.25 -1.06
CA ILE A 2 -17.57 3.22 -1.56
C ILE A 2 -17.17 1.78 -1.85
N CYS A 3 -16.44 1.55 -2.96
CA CYS A 3 -15.93 0.24 -3.34
C CYS A 3 -14.51 0.04 -2.80
N CYS A 4 -14.18 -1.16 -2.31
CA CYS A 4 -12.84 -1.50 -1.84
C CYS A 4 -11.96 -2.03 -2.97
N ASP A 5 -10.85 -1.36 -3.27
CA ASP A 5 -9.95 -1.68 -4.40
C ASP A 5 -9.21 -3.03 -4.28
N PHE A 6 -9.34 -3.70 -3.14
CA PHE A 6 -8.69 -4.98 -2.84
C PHE A 6 -9.63 -6.19 -2.92
N CYS A 7 -10.94 -5.99 -2.80
CA CYS A 7 -11.90 -7.10 -2.81
C CYS A 7 -13.16 -6.79 -3.62
N ASP A 8 -13.24 -5.61 -4.25
CA ASP A 8 -14.31 -5.17 -5.13
C ASP A 8 -15.72 -5.19 -4.48
N GLU A 9 -15.77 -5.21 -3.15
CA GLU A 9 -17.00 -5.16 -2.34
C GLU A 9 -17.39 -3.71 -1.99
N TRP A 10 -18.70 -3.47 -1.93
CA TRP A 10 -19.27 -2.15 -1.62
C TRP A 10 -19.60 -1.98 -0.14
N TYR A 11 -19.25 -0.81 0.39
CA TYR A 11 -19.46 -0.45 1.79
C TYR A 11 -20.24 0.86 1.90
N HIS A 12 -21.08 0.97 2.93
CA HIS A 12 -21.57 2.27 3.36
C HIS A 12 -20.41 3.05 4.00
N SER A 13 -20.21 4.30 3.60
CA SER A 13 -19.17 5.16 4.16
C SER A 13 -19.22 5.22 5.68
N ASN A 14 -20.43 5.31 6.24
CA ASN A 14 -20.65 5.32 7.69
C ASN A 14 -20.27 4.00 8.38
N CYS A 15 -20.41 2.85 7.70
CA CYS A 15 -20.04 1.54 8.26
C CYS A 15 -18.53 1.32 8.30
N VAL A 16 -17.76 2.13 7.56
CA VAL A 16 -16.28 2.11 7.54
C VAL A 16 -15.69 3.39 8.10
N ASP A 17 -16.50 4.13 8.88
CA ASP A 17 -16.16 5.38 9.55
C ASP A 17 -15.53 6.47 8.67
N LEU A 18 -15.99 6.58 7.42
CA LEU A 18 -15.61 7.65 6.50
C LEU A 18 -16.68 8.74 6.47
N SER A 19 -16.26 9.97 6.73
CA SER A 19 -17.10 11.15 6.56
C SER A 19 -17.23 11.54 5.07
N PRO A 20 -18.29 12.26 4.69
CA PRO A 20 -18.46 12.72 3.31
C PRO A 20 -17.25 13.52 2.78
N ARG A 21 -16.62 14.34 3.64
CA ARG A 21 -15.44 15.12 3.27
C ARG A 21 -14.20 14.26 3.02
N GLU A 22 -14.08 13.13 3.72
CA GLU A 22 -12.99 12.19 3.49
C GLU A 22 -13.16 11.46 2.17
N LEU A 23 -14.40 11.12 1.78
CA LEU A 23 -14.69 10.42 0.52
C LEU A 23 -14.15 11.17 -0.70
N ASP A 24 -14.28 12.49 -0.75
CA ASP A 24 -13.85 13.31 -1.88
C ASP A 24 -12.33 13.26 -2.14
N GLY A 25 -11.54 12.90 -1.13
CA GLY A 25 -10.08 12.84 -1.19
C GLY A 25 -9.50 11.43 -1.28
N ILE A 26 -10.34 10.38 -1.36
CA ILE A 26 -9.84 9.00 -1.40
C ILE A 26 -9.47 8.61 -2.83
N GLU A 27 -8.17 8.47 -3.07
CA GLU A 27 -7.63 7.95 -4.33
C GLU A 27 -7.75 6.41 -4.41
N ALA A 28 -7.64 5.72 -3.28
CA ALA A 28 -7.80 4.28 -3.16
C ALA A 28 -8.32 3.92 -1.77
N PHE A 29 -9.34 3.06 -1.71
CA PHE A 29 -9.97 2.60 -0.50
C PHE A 29 -9.62 1.15 -0.16
N ARG A 30 -9.05 0.96 1.02
CA ARG A 30 -8.85 -0.36 1.64
C ARG A 30 -9.86 -0.57 2.77
N CYS A 31 -10.78 -1.52 2.61
CA CYS A 31 -11.74 -1.83 3.67
C CYS A 31 -11.07 -2.44 4.92
N PRO A 32 -11.71 -2.41 6.10
CA PRO A 32 -11.17 -2.98 7.33
C PRO A 32 -10.83 -4.48 7.23
N ARG A 33 -11.60 -5.25 6.45
CA ARG A 33 -11.34 -6.68 6.22
C ARG A 33 -10.02 -6.88 5.46
N CYS A 34 -9.79 -6.12 4.39
CA CYS A 34 -8.55 -6.19 3.63
C CYS A 34 -7.35 -5.64 4.42
N SER A 35 -7.55 -4.59 5.22
CA SER A 35 -6.51 -4.10 6.14
C SER A 35 -6.04 -5.19 7.11
N ARG A 36 -6.98 -5.94 7.73
CA ARG A 36 -6.64 -7.07 8.61
C ARG A 36 -5.97 -8.23 7.87
N ARG A 37 -6.46 -8.59 6.68
CA ARG A 37 -5.85 -9.66 5.84
C ARG A 37 -4.42 -9.34 5.42
N GLN A 38 -4.07 -8.05 5.36
CA GLN A 38 -2.72 -7.57 5.04
C GLN A 38 -1.90 -7.26 6.29
N ASN A 39 -2.35 -7.67 7.49
CA ASN A 39 -1.67 -7.42 8.77
C ASN A 39 -1.43 -5.93 9.07
N LEU A 40 -2.34 -5.04 8.66
CA LEU A 40 -2.23 -3.58 8.84
C LEU A 40 -3.10 -3.05 9.98
N TYR A 41 -3.46 -3.91 10.93
CA TYR A 41 -4.29 -3.53 12.08
C TYR A 41 -3.68 -2.36 12.88
N TYR A 42 -2.35 -2.23 12.89
CA TYR A 42 -1.62 -1.17 13.59
C TYR A 42 -1.76 0.22 12.93
N LEU A 43 -2.18 0.31 11.66
CA LEU A 43 -2.51 1.58 11.01
C LEU A 43 -3.89 2.10 11.42
N ASP A 44 -4.78 1.20 11.84
CA ASP A 44 -6.11 1.56 12.34
C ASP A 44 -6.01 2.03 13.80
N LYS A 45 -5.75 3.33 13.95
CA LYS A 45 -5.69 4.00 15.26
C LYS A 45 -6.99 3.82 16.07
N LYS A 46 -8.13 3.56 15.45
CA LYS A 46 -9.41 3.35 16.16
C LYS A 46 -9.49 1.93 16.73
N LEU A 47 -9.08 0.92 15.95
CA LEU A 47 -8.99 -0.47 16.43
C LEU A 47 -7.99 -0.59 17.59
N VAL A 48 -6.78 -0.06 17.42
CA VAL A 48 -5.75 -0.10 18.48
C VAL A 48 -6.24 0.60 19.76
N ARG A 49 -7.02 1.69 19.63
CA ARG A 49 -7.60 2.40 20.78
C ARG A 49 -8.76 1.68 21.43
N ARG A 50 -9.58 0.93 20.69
CA ARG A 50 -10.73 0.21 21.23
C ARG A 50 -10.31 -1.00 22.09
N GLU A 51 -9.16 -1.59 21.78
CA GLU A 51 -8.60 -2.72 22.54
C GLU A 51 -7.92 -2.27 23.84
N SER A 52 -7.43 -1.02 23.91
CA SER A 52 -6.85 -0.45 25.13
C SER A 52 -7.88 0.39 25.91
N LEU A 53 -7.87 0.33 27.25
CA LEU A 53 -8.77 1.08 28.16
C LEU A 53 -8.67 2.63 28.11
N GLY A 54 -8.06 3.21 27.07
CA GLY A 54 -7.85 4.64 26.92
C GLY A 54 -6.60 4.97 26.10
N ARG A 55 -6.09 6.20 26.23
CA ARG A 55 -4.79 6.57 25.66
C ARG A 55 -3.67 5.94 26.50
N ARG A 56 -2.81 5.17 25.85
CA ARG A 56 -1.62 4.59 26.48
C ARG A 56 -0.65 5.70 26.91
N PRO A 57 -0.12 5.69 28.14
CA PRO A 57 0.92 6.64 28.53
C PRO A 57 2.21 6.36 27.75
N ALA A 58 2.95 7.41 27.41
CA ALA A 58 4.28 7.28 26.82
C ALA A 58 5.23 6.58 27.80
N LEU A 59 6.10 5.68 27.30
CA LEU A 59 7.07 4.96 28.12
C LEU A 59 7.90 5.91 29.00
N ALA A 60 8.45 6.99 28.42
CA ALA A 60 9.24 7.99 29.13
C ALA A 60 8.53 8.59 30.35
N ARG A 61 7.19 8.75 30.27
CA ARG A 61 6.41 9.26 31.41
C ARG A 61 6.38 8.25 32.56
N VAL A 62 6.19 6.97 32.24
CA VAL A 62 6.14 5.90 33.24
C VAL A 62 7.53 5.67 33.84
N GLU A 63 8.58 5.71 33.03
CA GLU A 63 9.97 5.63 33.49
C GLU A 63 10.30 6.73 34.51
N ASN A 64 9.92 7.97 34.23
CA ASN A 64 10.12 9.08 35.16
C ASN A 64 9.38 8.86 36.48
N CYS A 65 8.14 8.35 36.44
CA CYS A 65 7.39 8.01 37.66
C CYS A 65 8.05 6.88 38.45
N VAL A 66 8.55 5.85 37.77
CA VAL A 66 9.26 4.73 38.40
C VAL A 66 10.56 5.21 39.05
N ALA A 67 11.35 6.03 38.35
CA ALA A 67 12.59 6.60 38.88
C ALA A 67 12.33 7.49 40.10
N GLN A 68 11.30 8.33 40.04
CA GLN A 68 10.88 9.17 41.17
C GLN A 68 10.46 8.32 42.37
N MET A 69 9.65 7.29 42.14
CA MET A 69 9.20 6.37 43.19
C MET A 69 10.38 5.65 43.86
N GLN A 70 11.32 5.13 43.07
CA GLN A 70 12.53 4.48 43.57
C GLN A 70 13.40 5.41 44.42
N ALA A 71 13.48 6.69 44.05
CA ALA A 71 14.26 7.68 44.80
C ALA A 71 13.59 8.10 46.12
N GLN A 72 12.25 8.06 46.20
CA GLN A 72 11.49 8.56 47.35
C GLN A 72 11.14 7.48 48.38
N LEU A 73 11.05 6.20 47.97
CA LEU A 73 10.65 5.11 48.84
C LEU A 73 11.86 4.41 49.48
N VAL A 74 11.83 4.29 50.82
CA VAL A 74 12.83 3.53 51.58
C VAL A 74 12.70 2.02 51.32
N ALA A 75 11.50 1.53 51.03
CA ALA A 75 11.23 0.15 50.63
C ALA A 75 10.18 0.11 49.51
N CYS A 76 10.44 -0.67 48.47
CA CYS A 76 9.54 -0.80 47.33
C CYS A 76 8.43 -1.83 47.63
N PRO A 77 7.15 -1.42 47.64
CA PRO A 77 6.04 -2.37 47.83
C PRO A 77 5.95 -3.36 46.65
N PRO A 78 5.27 -4.53 46.82
CA PRO A 78 5.16 -5.55 45.78
C PRO A 78 4.64 -5.01 44.43
N GLY A 79 3.59 -4.19 44.44
CA GLY A 79 3.06 -3.58 43.20
C GLY A 79 4.05 -2.64 42.50
N ALA A 80 4.96 -2.00 43.24
CA ALA A 80 6.05 -1.22 42.64
C ALA A 80 7.08 -2.13 41.96
N GLN A 81 7.36 -3.30 42.53
CA GLN A 81 8.25 -4.30 41.94
C GLN A 81 7.67 -4.89 40.66
N GLU A 82 6.37 -5.19 40.64
CA GLU A 82 5.65 -5.63 39.44
C GLU A 82 5.71 -4.58 38.33
N LEU A 83 5.49 -3.29 38.66
CA LEU A 83 5.60 -2.20 37.69
C LEU A 83 7.02 -2.07 37.13
N MET A 84 8.04 -2.17 37.99
CA MET A 84 9.45 -2.15 37.54
C MET A 84 9.77 -3.33 36.62
N ALA A 85 9.31 -4.54 36.96
CA ALA A 85 9.49 -5.72 36.13
C ALA A 85 8.78 -5.59 34.77
N TYR A 86 7.56 -5.04 34.77
CA TYR A 86 6.83 -4.73 33.54
C TYR A 86 7.57 -3.71 32.66
N ILE A 87 8.08 -2.62 33.23
CA ILE A 87 8.86 -1.62 32.47
C ILE A 87 10.15 -2.22 31.93
N HIS A 88 10.80 -3.13 32.65
CA HIS A 88 11.95 -3.86 32.12
C HIS A 88 11.55 -4.77 30.94
N ALA A 89 10.41 -5.46 31.01
CA ALA A 89 9.90 -6.25 29.90
C ALA A 89 9.57 -5.39 28.67
N VAL A 90 8.98 -4.19 28.87
CA VAL A 90 8.73 -3.22 27.79
C VAL A 90 10.03 -2.81 27.10
N LYS A 91 11.09 -2.50 27.86
CA LYS A 91 12.42 -2.18 27.31
C LYS A 91 13.02 -3.34 26.53
N GLY A 92 12.78 -4.58 26.98
CA GLY A 92 13.14 -5.77 26.23
C GLY A 92 12.49 -5.79 24.85
N VAL A 93 11.18 -5.52 24.76
CA VAL A 93 10.46 -5.41 23.48
C VAL A 93 11.03 -4.28 22.61
N GLU A 94 11.28 -3.09 23.18
CA GLU A 94 11.86 -1.96 22.45
C GLU A 94 13.26 -2.29 21.88
N ASN A 95 14.09 -2.98 22.66
CA ASN A 95 15.41 -3.43 22.22
C ASN A 95 15.35 -4.52 21.13
N ASP A 96 14.40 -5.44 21.24
CA ASP A 96 14.16 -6.47 20.20
C ASP A 96 13.76 -5.81 18.89
N VAL A 97 12.86 -4.82 18.93
CA VAL A 97 12.47 -4.04 17.75
C VAL A 97 13.67 -3.29 17.16
N SER A 98 14.42 -2.57 18.00
CA SER A 98 15.59 -1.82 17.56
C SER A 98 16.64 -2.72 16.91
N THR A 99 16.85 -3.92 17.47
CA THR A 99 17.74 -4.94 16.92
C THR A 99 17.23 -5.46 15.59
N PHE A 100 15.95 -5.83 15.50
CA PHE A 100 15.34 -6.31 14.26
C PHE A 100 15.42 -5.29 13.13
N VAL A 101 15.08 -4.03 13.41
CA VAL A 101 15.10 -2.93 12.44
C VAL A 101 16.53 -2.64 11.99
N ARG A 102 17.50 -2.64 12.90
CA ARG A 102 18.92 -2.51 12.58
C ARG A 102 19.40 -3.66 11.69
N ASP A 103 19.06 -4.90 12.04
CA ASP A 103 19.49 -6.07 11.27
C ASP A 103 18.87 -6.06 9.86
N PHE A 104 17.60 -5.67 9.74
CA PHE A 104 16.93 -5.43 8.46
C PHE A 104 17.65 -4.34 7.65
N ALA A 105 18.02 -3.23 8.29
CA ALA A 105 18.76 -2.13 7.69
C ALA A 105 20.21 -2.49 7.33
N LEU A 106 20.83 -3.48 7.97
CA LEU A 106 22.21 -3.91 7.68
C LEU A 106 22.28 -4.99 6.60
N ARG A 107 21.21 -5.77 6.40
CA ARG A 107 21.16 -6.76 5.31
C ARG A 107 21.19 -6.10 3.94
N PRO A 108 22.02 -6.59 3.00
CA PRO A 108 22.10 -6.02 1.66
C PRO A 108 20.76 -6.15 0.94
N PHE A 109 20.35 -5.09 0.25
CA PHE A 109 19.16 -5.13 -0.59
C PHE A 109 19.40 -6.06 -1.78
N SER A 110 18.51 -7.03 -1.98
CA SER A 110 18.58 -7.99 -3.07
C SER A 110 17.19 -8.17 -3.70
N PRO A 111 16.95 -7.65 -4.90
CA PRO A 111 15.68 -7.85 -5.61
C PRO A 111 15.33 -9.33 -5.79
N ALA A 112 16.33 -10.16 -6.07
CA ALA A 112 16.16 -11.60 -6.24
C ALA A 112 15.65 -12.30 -4.96
N ALA A 113 16.07 -11.83 -3.78
CA ALA A 113 15.57 -12.36 -2.52
C ALA A 113 14.07 -12.04 -2.33
N TYR A 114 13.66 -10.81 -2.64
CA TYR A 114 12.26 -10.38 -2.59
C TYR A 114 11.35 -11.06 -3.62
N ALA A 115 11.93 -11.54 -4.73
CA ALA A 115 11.20 -12.36 -5.71
C ALA A 115 10.88 -13.78 -5.19
N THR A 116 11.45 -14.21 -4.05
CA THR A 116 11.12 -15.50 -3.43
C THR A 116 10.04 -15.34 -2.37
N LEU A 117 8.95 -16.12 -2.50
CA LEU A 117 7.81 -16.06 -1.56
C LEU A 117 8.20 -16.41 -0.12
N ASP A 118 9.17 -17.30 0.06
CA ASP A 118 9.62 -17.79 1.37
C ASP A 118 10.32 -16.70 2.19
N TYR A 119 11.20 -15.91 1.54
CA TYR A 119 11.89 -14.81 2.20
C TYR A 119 10.91 -13.74 2.68
N VAL A 120 10.01 -13.28 1.81
CA VAL A 120 9.03 -12.25 2.15
C VAL A 120 8.13 -12.71 3.29
N ARG A 121 7.57 -13.93 3.19
CA ARG A 121 6.71 -14.50 4.24
C ARG A 121 7.44 -14.60 5.58
N THR A 122 8.69 -15.05 5.58
CA THR A 122 9.48 -15.19 6.82
C THR A 122 9.72 -13.82 7.47
N GLN A 123 10.09 -12.81 6.70
CA GLN A 123 10.28 -11.45 7.23
C GLN A 123 8.97 -10.80 7.68
N GLU A 124 7.88 -11.04 6.94
CA GLU A 124 6.55 -10.53 7.28
C GLU A 124 6.05 -11.12 8.60
N VAL A 125 6.18 -12.44 8.80
CA VAL A 125 5.82 -13.08 10.07
C VAL A 125 6.64 -12.49 11.23
N ALA A 126 7.94 -12.28 11.05
CA ALA A 126 8.79 -11.71 12.09
C ALA A 126 8.39 -10.27 12.47
N VAL A 127 8.12 -9.40 11.48
CA VAL A 127 7.69 -8.02 11.76
C VAL A 127 6.30 -7.97 12.41
N VAL A 128 5.38 -8.85 11.98
CA VAL A 128 4.03 -8.94 12.54
C VAL A 128 4.07 -9.41 13.99
N GLN A 129 4.86 -10.44 14.32
CA GLN A 129 5.03 -10.90 15.71
C GLN A 129 5.58 -9.81 16.64
N LEU A 130 6.55 -9.02 16.18
CA LEU A 130 7.05 -7.89 16.94
C LEU A 130 6.00 -6.77 17.07
N MET A 131 5.25 -6.51 16.00
CA MET A 131 4.17 -5.53 16.02
C MET A 131 3.08 -5.95 17.03
N GLU A 132 2.69 -7.22 17.07
CA GLU A 132 1.74 -7.77 18.03
C GLU A 132 2.21 -7.54 19.46
N ARG A 133 3.48 -7.88 19.76
CA ARG A 133 4.10 -7.63 21.07
C ARG A 133 4.00 -6.16 21.45
N VAL A 134 4.37 -5.23 20.56
CA VAL A 134 4.26 -3.78 20.80
C VAL A 134 2.81 -3.36 21.06
N THR A 135 1.87 -3.83 20.22
CA THR A 135 0.46 -3.47 20.35
C THR A 135 -0.22 -4.10 21.56
N SER A 136 0.31 -5.18 22.15
CA SER A 136 -0.20 -5.77 23.39
C SER A 136 0.22 -5.02 24.67
N LEU A 137 1.18 -4.09 24.59
CA LEU A 137 1.65 -3.33 25.75
C LEU A 137 0.63 -2.27 26.18
N GLU A 138 0.49 -2.09 27.49
CA GLU A 138 -0.30 -1.01 28.10
C GLU A 138 0.36 0.38 27.98
N VAL A 139 1.65 0.42 27.63
CA VAL A 139 2.42 1.65 27.39
C VAL A 139 2.65 1.87 25.90
N GLY A 140 2.70 3.13 25.48
CA GLY A 140 2.92 3.50 24.09
C GLY A 140 4.41 3.46 23.71
N LEU A 141 4.76 2.69 22.68
CA LEU A 141 6.06 2.69 22.01
C LEU A 141 5.91 3.22 20.57
N GLU A 142 5.60 4.52 20.44
CA GLU A 142 5.30 5.13 19.13
C GLU A 142 6.46 4.99 18.14
N THR A 143 7.70 5.20 18.59
CA THR A 143 8.91 5.03 17.76
C THR A 143 9.06 3.60 17.25
N ALA A 144 8.89 2.59 18.12
CA ALA A 144 9.00 1.19 17.75
C ALA A 144 7.90 0.81 16.73
N GLN A 145 6.67 1.27 16.95
CA GLN A 145 5.55 1.04 16.03
C GLN A 145 5.81 1.65 14.64
N LEU A 146 6.34 2.88 14.58
CA LEU A 146 6.70 3.53 13.32
C LEU A 146 7.84 2.81 12.59
N GLN A 147 8.86 2.36 13.30
CA GLN A 147 9.98 1.62 12.71
C GLN A 147 9.54 0.26 12.15
N LEU A 148 8.73 -0.50 12.90
CA LEU A 148 8.15 -1.75 12.39
C LEU A 148 7.19 -1.50 11.22
N GLY A 149 6.41 -0.41 11.28
CA GLY A 149 5.55 0.03 10.19
C GLY A 149 6.32 0.33 8.90
N ALA A 150 7.50 0.96 9.02
CA ALA A 150 8.39 1.20 7.91
C ALA A 150 8.97 -0.08 7.31
N VAL A 151 9.44 -1.02 8.16
CA VAL A 151 9.93 -2.33 7.68
C VAL A 151 8.80 -3.10 6.98
N HIS A 152 7.62 -3.17 7.58
CA HIS A 152 6.48 -3.87 6.98
C HIS A 152 6.07 -3.23 5.65
N TRP A 153 6.08 -1.90 5.56
CA TRP A 153 5.86 -1.20 4.31
C TRP A 153 6.90 -1.59 3.24
N CYS A 154 8.19 -1.64 3.58
CA CYS A 154 9.26 -2.03 2.66
C CYS A 154 9.04 -3.45 2.12
N LEU A 155 8.69 -4.39 2.98
CA LEU A 155 8.39 -5.78 2.57
C LEU A 155 7.22 -5.83 1.58
N ARG A 156 6.13 -5.11 1.88
CA ARG A 156 4.94 -5.04 1.01
C ARG A 156 5.23 -4.34 -0.32
N ALA A 157 5.99 -3.26 -0.30
CA ALA A 157 6.43 -2.55 -1.50
C ALA A 157 7.25 -3.48 -2.39
N CYS A 158 8.27 -4.15 -1.83
CA CYS A 158 9.06 -5.14 -2.56
C CYS A 158 8.20 -6.27 -3.12
N GLN A 159 7.22 -6.79 -2.37
CA GLN A 159 6.36 -7.86 -2.84
C GLN A 159 5.45 -7.43 -4.01
N LEU A 160 4.91 -6.22 -3.97
CA LEU A 160 4.06 -5.69 -5.03
C LEU A 160 4.83 -5.39 -6.32
N VAL A 161 6.06 -4.91 -6.16
CA VAL A 161 6.91 -4.35 -7.22
C VAL A 161 7.84 -5.40 -7.81
N LEU A 162 8.49 -6.20 -6.97
CA LEU A 162 9.51 -7.20 -7.33
C LEU A 162 9.00 -8.64 -7.24
N GLY A 163 7.80 -8.85 -6.71
CA GLY A 163 7.22 -10.19 -6.57
C GLY A 163 6.99 -10.86 -7.91
N ARG A 164 6.95 -12.20 -7.90
CA ARG A 164 6.59 -13.04 -9.05
C ARG A 164 5.07 -13.01 -9.31
N ASN A 165 4.49 -11.83 -9.45
CA ASN A 165 3.11 -11.72 -9.88
C ASN A 165 3.07 -11.87 -11.40
N ASN A 166 2.12 -12.64 -11.92
CA ASN A 166 1.91 -12.79 -13.37
C ASN A 166 1.34 -11.51 -14.01
N HIS A 167 1.07 -10.49 -13.21
CA HIS A 167 0.43 -9.24 -13.59
C HIS A 167 1.05 -8.06 -12.86
N ALA A 168 0.97 -6.87 -13.45
CA ALA A 168 1.43 -5.64 -12.81
C ALA A 168 0.53 -5.33 -11.59
N PRO A 169 1.03 -4.59 -10.58
CA PRO A 169 0.17 -4.15 -9.47
C PRO A 169 -0.88 -3.15 -9.96
N ARG A 170 -2.11 -3.23 -9.45
CA ARG A 170 -3.16 -2.24 -9.73
C ARG A 170 -2.74 -0.85 -9.26
N TYR A 171 -3.08 0.18 -10.04
CA TYR A 171 -2.91 1.59 -9.66
C TYR A 171 -3.37 1.85 -8.22
N ALA A 172 -4.59 1.41 -7.87
CA ALA A 172 -5.17 1.65 -6.56
C ALA A 172 -4.39 0.99 -5.42
N HIS A 173 -3.75 -0.16 -5.67
CA HIS A 173 -2.91 -0.83 -4.65
C HIS A 173 -1.65 -0.03 -4.36
N LEU A 174 -1.02 0.53 -5.40
CA LEU A 174 0.14 1.41 -5.25
C LEU A 174 -0.25 2.76 -4.59
N ALA A 175 -1.39 3.33 -4.95
CA ALA A 175 -1.91 4.55 -4.33
C ALA A 175 -2.18 4.33 -2.82
N ALA A 176 -2.80 3.21 -2.45
CA ALA A 176 -3.01 2.83 -1.06
C ALA A 176 -1.69 2.59 -0.31
N LEU A 177 -0.69 2.00 -0.97
CA LEU A 177 0.65 1.82 -0.39
C LEU A 177 1.32 3.18 -0.08
N LEU A 178 1.17 4.19 -0.94
CA LEU A 178 1.67 5.55 -0.67
C LEU A 178 0.87 6.26 0.44
N GLN A 179 -0.43 6.00 0.52
CA GLN A 179 -1.26 6.49 1.63
C GLN A 179 -0.81 5.93 2.98
N ASP A 180 -0.35 4.68 3.03
CA ASP A 180 0.19 4.06 4.26
C ASP A 180 1.38 4.88 4.81
N VAL A 181 2.26 5.42 3.94
CA VAL A 181 3.37 6.31 4.34
C VAL A 181 2.85 7.63 4.89
N ARG A 182 1.95 8.31 4.14
CA ARG A 182 1.34 9.59 4.54
C ARG A 182 0.66 9.51 5.92
N SER A 183 0.05 8.36 6.24
CA SER A 183 -0.65 8.14 7.52
C SER A 183 0.29 8.07 8.75
N GLN A 184 1.59 7.85 8.50
CA GLN A 184 2.64 7.65 9.51
C GLN A 184 3.62 8.84 9.61
N GLU A 185 3.51 9.84 8.73
CA GLU A 185 4.30 11.08 8.81
C GLU A 185 3.92 11.96 10.02
N PRO A 186 4.86 12.76 10.56
CA PRO A 186 6.25 12.96 10.13
C PRO A 186 7.25 11.91 10.69
N GLY A 187 6.79 10.84 11.33
CA GLY A 187 7.65 9.88 12.03
C GLY A 187 8.14 8.68 11.19
N PHE A 188 7.73 8.59 9.93
CA PHE A 188 8.09 7.50 9.04
C PHE A 188 9.50 7.72 8.47
N VAL A 189 10.41 6.77 8.72
CA VAL A 189 11.80 6.82 8.23
C VAL A 189 12.15 5.51 7.55
N PHE A 190 12.70 5.59 6.34
CA PHE A 190 13.13 4.41 5.60
C PHE A 190 14.40 3.81 6.23
N PRO A 191 14.46 2.47 6.40
CA PRO A 191 15.66 1.80 6.91
C PRO A 191 16.89 1.94 6.01
N ARG A 192 16.68 2.17 4.70
CA ARG A 192 17.72 2.32 3.69
C ARG A 192 17.28 3.24 2.56
N GLU A 193 18.25 3.79 1.82
CA GLU A 193 17.99 4.70 0.69
C GLU A 193 17.32 4.00 -0.50
N GLU A 194 17.62 2.70 -0.74
CA GLU A 194 17.00 1.93 -1.82
C GLU A 194 15.48 1.84 -1.67
N TYR A 195 14.97 1.70 -0.44
CA TYR A 195 13.54 1.70 -0.18
C TYR A 195 12.90 3.07 -0.39
N ARG A 196 13.64 4.14 -0.09
CA ARG A 196 13.21 5.51 -0.37
C ARG A 196 13.14 5.75 -1.88
N MET A 197 14.16 5.34 -2.63
CA MET A 197 14.14 5.44 -4.10
C MET A 197 12.96 4.66 -4.68
N MET A 198 12.71 3.45 -4.19
CA MET A 198 11.54 2.68 -4.60
C MET A 198 10.23 3.42 -4.30
N GLN A 199 10.08 4.04 -3.13
CA GLN A 199 8.90 4.87 -2.82
C GLN A 199 8.74 6.04 -3.79
N LEU A 200 9.82 6.75 -4.13
CA LEU A 200 9.79 7.86 -5.09
C LEU A 200 9.41 7.38 -6.49
N THR A 201 9.95 6.25 -6.94
CA THR A 201 9.59 5.64 -8.23
C THR A 201 8.11 5.23 -8.27
N ILE A 202 7.59 4.63 -7.19
CA ILE A 202 6.16 4.31 -7.09
C ILE A 202 5.33 5.60 -7.14
N ALA A 203 5.73 6.64 -6.39
CA ALA A 203 5.04 7.93 -6.36
C ALA A 203 5.00 8.61 -7.74
N GLU A 204 6.11 8.59 -8.48
CA GLU A 204 6.16 9.15 -9.83
C GLU A 204 5.20 8.42 -10.78
N ARG A 205 5.21 7.08 -10.77
CA ARG A 205 4.35 6.25 -11.62
C ARG A 205 2.87 6.44 -11.27
N VAL A 206 2.53 6.46 -9.98
CA VAL A 206 1.16 6.74 -9.51
C VAL A 206 0.72 8.15 -9.90
N ASN A 207 1.60 9.15 -9.82
CA ASN A 207 1.26 10.51 -10.23
C ASN A 207 1.03 10.62 -11.75
N LYS A 208 1.85 9.94 -12.58
CA LYS A 208 1.62 9.85 -14.02
C LYS A 208 0.29 9.18 -14.34
N ALA A 209 -0.02 8.06 -13.72
CA ALA A 209 -1.30 7.38 -13.86
C ALA A 209 -2.49 8.26 -13.38
N ALA A 210 -2.33 9.00 -12.29
CA ALA A 210 -3.36 9.93 -11.81
C ALA A 210 -3.60 11.11 -12.76
N GLN A 211 -2.56 11.60 -13.45
CA GLN A 211 -2.71 12.60 -14.50
C GLN A 211 -3.42 12.02 -15.72
N TRP A 212 -3.03 10.80 -16.11
CA TRP A 212 -3.68 10.06 -17.19
C TRP A 212 -5.17 9.85 -16.92
N MET A 213 -5.56 9.38 -15.73
CA MET A 213 -6.98 9.18 -15.36
C MET A 213 -7.77 10.48 -15.39
N ARG A 214 -7.19 11.59 -14.93
CA ARG A 214 -7.83 12.91 -15.03
C ARG A 214 -8.04 13.31 -16.49
N ALA A 215 -7.06 13.05 -17.35
CA ALA A 215 -7.18 13.32 -18.79
C ALA A 215 -8.20 12.38 -19.46
N ALA A 216 -8.24 11.10 -19.11
CA ALA A 216 -9.24 10.16 -19.58
C ALA A 216 -10.66 10.59 -19.18
N LYS A 217 -10.86 11.03 -17.94
CA LYS A 217 -12.14 11.56 -17.47
C LYS A 217 -12.61 12.79 -18.26
N THR A 218 -11.69 13.66 -18.70
CA THR A 218 -12.08 14.79 -19.57
C THR A 218 -12.54 14.35 -20.97
N LEU A 219 -12.17 13.14 -21.43
CA LEU A 219 -12.68 12.59 -22.68
C LEU A 219 -14.15 12.14 -22.59
N GLU A 220 -14.68 11.89 -21.39
CA GLU A 220 -16.13 11.65 -21.21
C GLU A 220 -16.98 12.84 -21.68
N VAL A 221 -16.39 14.04 -21.72
CA VAL A 221 -17.04 15.26 -22.21
C VAL A 221 -16.56 15.61 -23.63
N GLU A 222 -15.30 15.34 -23.94
CA GLU A 222 -14.66 15.61 -25.22
C GLU A 222 -14.59 14.35 -26.11
N GLU A 223 -15.68 13.60 -26.26
CA GLU A 223 -15.71 12.29 -26.93
C GLU A 223 -15.26 12.33 -28.40
N TRP A 224 -15.30 13.50 -29.03
CA TRP A 224 -14.86 13.73 -30.42
C TRP A 224 -13.33 13.89 -30.56
N ASN A 225 -12.58 14.03 -29.46
CA ASN A 225 -11.15 14.32 -29.49
C ASN A 225 -10.30 13.04 -29.68
N VAL A 226 -10.39 12.46 -30.87
CA VAL A 226 -9.70 11.21 -31.25
C VAL A 226 -8.19 11.31 -31.09
N GLU A 227 -7.58 12.46 -31.39
CA GLU A 227 -6.13 12.64 -31.25
C GLU A 227 -5.68 12.56 -29.78
N LYS A 228 -6.44 13.19 -28.88
CA LYS A 228 -6.20 13.07 -27.43
C LYS A 228 -6.39 11.63 -26.95
N ALA A 229 -7.40 10.91 -27.46
CA ALA A 229 -7.60 9.50 -27.14
C ALA A 229 -6.42 8.62 -27.61
N ARG A 230 -5.93 8.81 -28.84
CA ARG A 230 -4.74 8.09 -29.35
C ARG A 230 -3.49 8.38 -28.55
N ARG A 231 -3.29 9.63 -28.10
CA ARG A 231 -2.18 9.97 -27.20
C ARG A 231 -2.31 9.25 -25.87
N LEU A 232 -3.49 9.28 -25.25
CA LEU A 232 -3.75 8.58 -23.99
C LEU A 232 -3.62 7.06 -24.14
N GLN A 233 -3.95 6.48 -25.29
CA GLN A 233 -3.75 5.06 -25.55
C GLN A 233 -2.26 4.68 -25.50
N ARG A 234 -1.39 5.45 -26.15
CA ARG A 234 0.07 5.23 -26.07
C ARG A 234 0.60 5.40 -24.65
N GLU A 235 0.16 6.44 -23.94
CA GLU A 235 0.53 6.65 -22.54
C GLU A 235 0.06 5.48 -21.64
N ALA A 236 -1.11 4.89 -21.92
CA ALA A 236 -1.62 3.74 -21.19
C ALA A 236 -0.79 2.47 -21.43
N GLU A 237 -0.31 2.25 -22.66
CA GLU A 237 0.61 1.16 -23.00
C GLU A 237 1.93 1.29 -22.25
N GLU A 238 2.49 2.49 -22.18
CA GLU A 238 3.70 2.78 -21.40
C GLU A 238 3.50 2.55 -19.90
N LEU A 239 2.36 3.00 -19.34
CA LEU A 239 2.02 2.78 -17.93
C LEU A 239 1.77 1.30 -17.63
N GLY A 240 1.21 0.55 -18.59
CA GLY A 240 0.91 -0.89 -18.49
C GLY A 240 2.14 -1.75 -18.23
N ALA A 241 3.34 -1.27 -18.59
CA ALA A 241 4.60 -1.95 -18.24
C ALA A 241 4.88 -1.96 -16.73
N TYR A 242 4.23 -1.10 -15.94
CA TYR A 242 4.53 -0.89 -14.53
C TYR A 242 3.34 -1.07 -13.59
N LEU A 243 2.13 -0.78 -14.05
CA LEU A 243 0.91 -0.86 -13.25
C LEU A 243 -0.32 -1.13 -14.12
N GLU A 244 -1.37 -1.65 -13.50
CA GLU A 244 -2.66 -1.83 -14.17
C GLU A 244 -3.54 -0.60 -13.94
N LEU A 245 -4.02 -0.01 -15.04
CA LEU A 245 -5.00 1.07 -15.03
C LEU A 245 -6.43 0.50 -14.90
N PRO A 246 -7.39 1.29 -14.38
CA PRO A 246 -8.80 0.91 -14.37
C PRO A 246 -9.34 0.54 -15.75
N ALA A 247 -10.07 -0.58 -15.83
CA ALA A 247 -10.55 -1.13 -17.10
C ALA A 247 -11.59 -0.24 -17.81
N ALA A 248 -12.43 0.48 -17.05
CA ALA A 248 -13.47 1.33 -17.61
C ALA A 248 -12.87 2.52 -18.40
N GLU A 249 -11.89 3.20 -17.81
CA GLU A 249 -11.17 4.31 -18.43
C GLU A 249 -10.33 3.85 -19.63
N LEU A 250 -9.71 2.66 -19.55
CA LEU A 250 -9.01 2.05 -20.68
C LEU A 250 -9.96 1.79 -21.85
N GLN A 251 -11.13 1.19 -21.58
CA GLN A 251 -12.15 0.91 -22.59
C GLN A 251 -12.68 2.19 -23.23
N LEU A 252 -12.95 3.24 -22.43
CA LEU A 252 -13.35 4.55 -22.95
C LEU A 252 -12.34 5.11 -23.94
N VAL A 253 -11.06 5.13 -23.56
CA VAL A 253 -9.97 5.64 -24.40
C VAL A 253 -9.83 4.81 -25.68
N GLN A 254 -9.89 3.48 -25.58
CA GLN A 254 -9.82 2.57 -26.73
C GLN A 254 -10.98 2.78 -27.70
N ASN A 255 -12.22 2.91 -27.19
CA ASN A 255 -13.40 3.11 -28.01
C ASN A 255 -13.35 4.43 -28.79
N ILE A 256 -12.93 5.52 -28.14
CA ILE A 256 -12.79 6.83 -28.80
C ILE A 256 -11.63 6.82 -29.79
N ALA A 257 -10.50 6.20 -29.44
CA ALA A 257 -9.31 6.13 -30.31
C ALA A 257 -9.56 5.27 -31.57
N ALA A 258 -10.35 4.20 -31.44
CA ALA A 258 -10.79 3.35 -32.54
C ALA A 258 -11.77 4.08 -33.49
N GLY A 259 -12.34 5.20 -33.06
CA GLY A 259 -13.39 5.93 -33.77
C GLY A 259 -14.71 5.16 -33.70
N HIS A 260 -15.81 5.86 -33.42
CA HIS A 260 -17.14 5.27 -33.55
C HIS A 260 -17.33 4.71 -34.99
N VAL A 261 -17.19 3.39 -35.15
CA VAL A 261 -17.60 2.66 -36.37
C VAL A 261 -19.13 2.43 -36.39
N HIS A 262 -19.89 2.88 -35.40
CA HIS A 262 -21.36 2.72 -35.38
C HIS A 262 -22.08 4.00 -34.94
N GLN A 263 -22.46 4.82 -35.94
CA GLN A 263 -23.61 5.76 -36.04
C GLN A 263 -23.19 6.87 -37.03
N THR A 264 -23.25 6.65 -38.34
CA THR A 264 -24.47 6.73 -39.15
C THR A 264 -24.50 5.66 -40.26
N VAL A 265 -25.17 4.53 -40.03
CA VAL A 265 -25.72 3.75 -41.13
C VAL A 265 -27.04 4.42 -41.51
N GLY A 266 -26.98 5.16 -42.62
CA GLY A 266 -28.12 5.88 -43.18
C GLY A 266 -27.81 6.38 -44.58
N ALA A 267 -27.31 5.49 -45.46
CA ALA A 267 -27.52 5.48 -46.91
C ALA A 267 -26.61 4.40 -47.59
N VAL A 268 -27.22 3.28 -48.02
CA VAL A 268 -27.26 2.77 -49.43
C VAL A 268 -25.91 2.83 -50.20
N ASP A 269 -25.28 1.77 -50.77
CA ASP A 269 -25.71 0.46 -51.30
C ASP A 269 -24.47 -0.45 -51.54
N VAL A 270 -24.69 -1.78 -51.45
CA VAL A 270 -24.19 -2.95 -52.25
C VAL A 270 -22.72 -2.92 -52.75
N GLU A 271 -21.85 -3.90 -52.44
CA GLU A 271 -21.71 -5.19 -53.14
C GLU A 271 -20.90 -6.24 -52.32
N GLU A 272 -21.27 -7.50 -52.53
CA GLU A 272 -20.74 -8.75 -51.96
C GLU A 272 -19.33 -9.08 -52.47
N GLU A 273 -18.49 -9.74 -51.66
CA GLU A 273 -17.61 -10.85 -52.08
C GLU A 273 -16.93 -11.54 -50.87
N GLU A 274 -16.62 -12.81 -51.07
CA GLU A 274 -16.51 -13.93 -50.10
C GLU A 274 -15.12 -14.13 -49.44
N GLU A 275 -15.15 -14.81 -48.30
CA GLU A 275 -14.20 -15.80 -47.70
C GLU A 275 -12.66 -15.59 -47.73
N GLU A 276 -12.01 -15.69 -46.56
CA GLU A 276 -11.18 -16.85 -46.19
C GLU A 276 -10.57 -16.71 -44.77
N GLU A 277 -10.55 -17.82 -44.05
CA GLU A 277 -9.98 -18.05 -42.72
C GLU A 277 -8.44 -18.13 -42.77
N GLU A 278 -7.74 -17.66 -41.73
CA GLU A 278 -6.47 -18.30 -41.33
C GLU A 278 -6.13 -18.05 -39.85
N GLU A 279 -6.12 -19.14 -39.07
CA GLU A 279 -5.53 -19.24 -37.74
C GLU A 279 -4.00 -19.16 -37.82
N VAL A 280 -3.34 -18.33 -36.99
CA VAL A 280 -1.97 -18.61 -36.51
C VAL A 280 -1.73 -18.05 -35.10
N ILE A 281 -1.60 -18.97 -34.12
CA ILE A 281 -0.83 -18.84 -32.87
C ILE A 281 0.49 -19.59 -33.17
N PRO A 282 1.73 -19.13 -32.79
CA PRO A 282 2.15 -19.24 -31.39
C PRO A 282 3.26 -18.33 -30.83
N ASP A 283 3.33 -18.42 -29.49
CA ASP A 283 4.48 -18.31 -28.58
C ASP A 283 4.99 -16.95 -28.03
N SER A 284 4.96 -16.91 -26.69
CA SER A 284 5.73 -16.11 -25.70
C SER A 284 7.26 -16.16 -25.97
N PRO A 285 8.18 -15.46 -25.23
CA PRO A 285 8.06 -14.82 -23.90
C PRO A 285 8.79 -13.46 -23.77
N SER A 286 8.66 -12.76 -22.63
CA SER A 286 9.81 -12.03 -22.03
C SER A 286 9.45 -11.34 -20.71
N ALA A 287 9.81 -12.00 -19.60
CA ALA A 287 9.96 -11.39 -18.29
C ALA A 287 11.37 -10.79 -18.16
N VAL A 288 11.57 -9.51 -18.49
CA VAL A 288 12.80 -8.75 -18.12
C VAL A 288 12.50 -7.25 -18.04
N ALA A 289 12.16 -6.73 -16.86
CA ALA A 289 12.08 -5.27 -16.65
C ALA A 289 12.38 -4.80 -15.22
N TRP A 290 13.09 -5.58 -14.41
CA TRP A 290 13.42 -5.19 -13.02
C TRP A 290 14.92 -5.20 -12.69
N ASN A 291 15.78 -5.57 -13.63
CA ASN A 291 17.24 -5.51 -13.46
C ASN A 291 17.84 -4.51 -14.43
N LYS A 292 17.79 -3.21 -14.10
CA LYS A 292 18.74 -2.18 -14.52
C LYS A 292 18.33 -0.85 -13.90
N GLN A 293 18.83 -0.58 -12.70
CA GLN A 293 19.45 0.68 -12.26
C GLN A 293 19.81 0.58 -10.78
#